data_AF-A0A527WAI0-F1
#
_entry.id   AF-A0A527WAI0-F1
#
_cell.length_a   1.000
_cell.length_b   1.000
_cell.length_c   1.000
_cell.angle_alpha   90.00
_cell.angle_beta   90.00
_cell.angle_gamma   90.00
#
_symmetry.space_group_name_H-M   'P 1'
#
loop_
_entity.id
_entity.type
_entity.pdbx_description
1 polymer ?
#
loop_
_entity_poly.entity_id
_entity_poly.type
_entity_poly.pdbx_seq_one_letter_code
_entity_poly.pdbx_strand_id
1 'polypeptide(L)'
;MSWNTIDHENVIIIAIELSRSAWLIAALLPGLEKARLNKIDAGDTAALLSYLSSLQTRVLAGQVLRRHFLAASRRGVTASGCIGS
;
A
#
# COMPACT_ATOMS: atom_id res chain seq x y z
N MET A 1 9.72 2.21 23.75
CA MET A 1 8.95 2.01 22.50
C MET A 1 9.73 2.69 21.38
N SER A 2 10.43 1.90 20.55
CA SER A 2 11.26 2.41 19.46
C SER A 2 10.39 2.56 18.21
N TRP A 3 10.23 3.78 17.69
CA TRP A 3 9.48 4.05 16.45
C TRP A 3 10.24 3.60 15.18
N ASN A 4 11.43 3.02 15.31
CA ASN A 4 12.37 2.77 14.20
C ASN A 4 12.05 1.57 13.30
N THR A 5 10.90 0.92 13.44
CA THR A 5 10.55 -0.16 12.50
C THR A 5 9.06 -0.13 12.20
N ILE A 6 8.61 1.01 11.65
CA ILE A 6 7.40 0.97 10.82
C ILE A 6 7.75 0.08 9.63
N ASP A 7 7.10 -1.07 9.52
CA ASP A 7 7.23 -1.94 8.37
C ASP A 7 6.63 -1.22 7.15
N HIS A 8 7.49 -0.48 6.43
CA HIS A 8 7.12 0.31 5.27
C HIS A 8 6.56 -0.53 4.12
N GLU A 9 6.70 -1.86 4.16
CA GLU A 9 6.15 -2.78 3.16
C GLU A 9 4.65 -3.04 3.36
N ASN A 10 4.06 -2.60 4.48
CA ASN A 10 2.66 -2.86 4.79
C ASN A 10 1.91 -1.69 5.46
N VAL A 11 2.52 -0.51 5.52
CA VAL A 11 1.93 0.66 6.17
C VAL A 11 1.62 1.76 5.15
N ILE A 12 0.40 2.29 5.20
CA ILE A 12 0.02 3.51 4.50
C ILE A 12 0.37 4.69 5.39
N ILE A 13 1.22 5.60 4.90
CA ILE A 13 1.54 6.84 5.60
C ILE A 13 0.65 7.94 5.05
N ILE A 14 -0.04 8.67 5.95
CA ILE A 14 -0.96 9.75 5.59
C ILE A 14 -0.61 11.00 6.39
N ALA A 15 -0.44 12.11 5.68
CA ALA A 15 -0.41 13.45 6.27
C ALA A 15 -1.72 14.17 5.90
N ILE A 16 -2.37 14.76 6.90
CA ILE A 16 -3.66 15.42 6.76
C ILE A 16 -3.53 16.86 7.25
N GLU A 17 -3.94 17.81 6.42
CA GLU A 17 -4.16 19.20 6.80
C GLU A 17 -5.65 19.52 6.67
N LEU A 18 -6.27 19.92 7.78
CA LEU A 18 -7.69 20.25 7.84
C LEU A 18 -7.87 21.77 8.04
N SER A 19 -8.28 22.47 7.00
CA SER A 19 -8.66 23.89 7.06
C SER A 19 -10.16 24.08 6.85
N ARG A 20 -10.65 25.31 7.03
CA ARG A 20 -12.05 25.68 6.77
C ARG A 20 -12.39 25.78 5.28
N SER A 21 -11.40 25.86 4.39
CA SER A 21 -11.61 26.03 2.95
C SER A 21 -11.36 24.75 2.17
N ALA A 22 -10.39 23.94 2.61
CA ALA A 22 -10.08 22.65 2.00
C ALA A 22 -9.35 21.73 2.97
N TRP A 23 -9.47 20.43 2.72
CA TRP A 23 -8.70 19.39 3.37
C TRP A 23 -7.70 18.82 2.37
N LEU A 24 -6.43 18.78 2.75
CA LEU A 24 -5.34 18.24 1.95
C LEU A 24 -4.86 16.92 2.56
N ILE A 25 -4.75 15.89 1.72
CA ILE A 25 -4.40 14.55 2.15
C ILE A 25 -3.27 14.04 1.28
N ALA A 26 -2.06 13.96 1.84
CA ALA A 26 -0.92 13.33 1.19
C ALA A 26 -0.83 11.86 1.65
N ALA A 27 -0.93 10.92 0.72
CA ALA A 27 -0.86 9.49 1.00
C ALA A 27 0.33 8.83 0.30
N LEU A 28 1.18 8.13 1.06
CA LEU A 28 2.24 7.26 0.57
C LEU A 28 1.80 5.81 0.79
N LEU A 29 1.63 5.07 -0.31
CA LEU A 29 1.31 3.65 -0.25
C LEU A 29 2.60 2.81 -0.12
N PRO A 30 2.54 1.61 0.47
CA PRO A 30 3.65 0.68 0.51
C PRO A 30 4.24 0.41 -0.88
N GLY A 31 5.57 0.39 -0.98
CA GLY A 31 6.28 0.16 -2.22
C GLY A 31 6.27 1.33 -3.23
N LEU A 32 5.72 2.48 -2.86
CA LEU A 32 5.86 3.72 -3.64
C LEU A 32 6.85 4.66 -2.96
N GLU A 33 7.63 5.39 -3.75
CA GLU A 33 8.61 6.37 -3.25
C GLU A 33 8.01 7.78 -3.06
N LYS A 34 6.87 8.07 -3.69
CA LYS A 34 6.27 9.41 -3.70
C LYS A 34 4.83 9.40 -3.20
N ALA A 35 4.54 10.32 -2.29
CA ALA A 35 3.19 10.54 -1.81
C ALA A 35 2.35 11.21 -2.90
N ARG A 36 1.06 10.86 -2.95
CA ARG A 36 0.08 11.54 -3.79
C ARG A 36 -0.77 12.46 -2.94
N LEU A 37 -0.86 13.72 -3.36
CA LEU A 37 -1.69 14.72 -2.73
C LEU A 37 -3.09 14.70 -3.33
N ASN A 38 -4.11 14.64 -2.48
CA ASN A 38 -5.51 14.78 -2.83
C ASN A 38 -6.12 15.97 -2.09
N LYS A 39 -7.02 16.70 -2.75
CA LYS A 39 -7.78 17.80 -2.16
C LYS A 39 -9.24 17.38 -2.01
N ILE A 40 -9.83 17.68 -0.86
CA ILE A 40 -11.24 17.46 -0.55
C ILE A 40 -11.83 18.78 -0.04
N ASP A 41 -13.08 19.05 -0.37
CA ASP A 41 -13.76 20.24 0.13
C ASP A 41 -13.95 20.14 1.66
N ALA A 42 -13.76 21.27 2.34
CA ALA A 42 -13.86 21.28 3.80
C ALA A 42 -15.28 20.89 4.26
N GLY A 43 -15.35 20.00 5.26
CA GLY A 43 -16.60 19.49 5.79
C GLY A 43 -17.15 18.26 5.06
N ASP A 44 -16.61 17.89 3.90
CA ASP A 44 -16.98 16.66 3.19
C ASP A 44 -16.32 15.43 3.84
N THR A 45 -16.90 15.03 4.96
CA THR A 45 -16.45 13.88 5.74
C THR A 45 -16.67 12.57 4.99
N ALA A 46 -17.72 12.49 4.16
CA ALA A 46 -18.02 11.30 3.37
C ALA A 46 -16.94 11.05 2.31
N ALA A 47 -16.51 12.10 1.60
CA ALA A 47 -15.42 12.01 0.65
C ALA A 47 -14.10 11.65 1.33
N LEU A 48 -13.81 12.20 2.52
CA LEU A 48 -12.62 11.83 3.29
C LEU A 48 -12.60 10.34 3.63
N LEU A 49 -13.69 9.83 4.22
CA LEU A 49 -13.78 8.41 4.60
C LEU A 49 -13.70 7.49 3.37
N SER A 50 -14.40 7.85 2.29
CA SER A 50 -14.35 7.10 1.02
C SER A 50 -12.92 7.07 0.44
N TYR A 51 -12.20 8.20 0.49
CA TYR A 51 -10.81 8.26 0.07
C TYR A 51 -9.92 7.34 0.90
N LEU A 52 -10.03 7.37 2.24
CA LEU A 52 -9.26 6.49 3.13
C LEU A 52 -9.55 5.00 2.88
N SER A 53 -10.82 4.63 2.70
CA SER A 53 -11.20 3.26 2.35
C SER A 53 -10.62 2.85 0.99
N SER A 54 -10.62 3.75 0.00
CA SER A 54 -10.03 3.46 -1.32
C SER A 54 -8.53 3.16 -1.24
N LEU A 55 -7.79 3.86 -0.37
CA LEU A 55 -6.37 3.60 -0.14
C LEU A 55 -6.15 2.21 0.45
N GLN A 56 -6.97 1.80 1.43
CA GLN A 56 -6.93 0.46 2.00
C GLN A 56 -7.20 -0.61 0.94
N THR A 57 -8.25 -0.46 0.14
CA THR A 57 -8.59 -1.41 -0.94
C THR A 57 -7.44 -1.55 -1.93
N ARG A 58 -6.79 -0.45 -2.33
CA ARG A 58 -5.64 -0.47 -3.26
C ARG A 58 -4.47 -1.26 -2.70
N VAL A 59 -4.15 -1.09 -1.43
CA VAL A 59 -3.06 -1.84 -0.79
C VAL A 59 -3.41 -3.32 -0.72
N LEU A 60 -4.60 -3.67 -0.24
CA LEU A 60 -5.03 -5.07 -0.16
C LEU A 60 -5.00 -5.77 -1.53
N ALA A 61 -5.48 -5.10 -2.58
CA ALA A 61 -5.42 -5.61 -3.95
C ALA A 61 -3.97 -5.82 -4.42
N GLY A 62 -3.07 -4.85 -4.18
CA GLY A 62 -1.65 -4.97 -4.50
C GLY A 62 -0.95 -6.11 -3.74
N GLN A 63 -1.32 -6.33 -2.47
CA GLN A 63 -0.78 -7.42 -1.65
C GLN A 63 -1.23 -8.80 -2.12
N VAL A 64 -2.48 -8.94 -2.57
CA VAL A 64 -2.97 -10.19 -3.15
C VAL A 64 -2.16 -10.55 -4.39
N LEU A 65 -1.91 -9.58 -5.28
CA LEU A 65 -1.06 -9.77 -6.46
C LEU A 65 0.37 -10.17 -6.09
N ARG A 66 1.00 -9.48 -5.12
CA ARG A 66 2.38 -9.78 -4.68
C ARG A 66 2.49 -11.20 -4.08
N ARG A 67 1.50 -11.64 -3.29
CA ARG A 67 1.48 -12.99 -2.70
C ARG A 67 1.28 -14.08 -3.75
N HIS A 68 0.37 -13.90 -4.69
CA HIS A 68 0.15 -14.88 -5.76
C HIS A 68 1.35 -15.01 -6.70
N PHE A 69 2.00 -13.90 -7.06
CA PHE A 69 3.20 -13.94 -7.89
C PHE A 69 4.38 -14.63 -7.18
N LEU A 70 4.58 -14.37 -5.89
CA LEU A 70 5.61 -15.05 -5.11
C LEU A 70 5.31 -16.55 -4.89
N ALA A 71 4.03 -16.94 -4.80
CA ALA A 71 3.62 -18.34 -4.68
C ALA A 71 3.73 -19.12 -6.01
N ALA A 72 3.59 -18.45 -7.16
CA ALA A 72 3.82 -19.06 -8.47
C ALA A 72 5.31 -19.31 -8.74
N SER A 73 6.20 -18.42 -8.27
CA SER A 73 7.65 -18.56 -8.44
C SER A 73 8.26 -19.77 -7.72
N ARG A 74 7.69 -20.21 -6.58
CA ARG A 74 8.17 -21.40 -5.84
C ARG A 74 7.70 -22.75 -6.42
N ARG A 75 6.96 -22.75 -7.52
CA ARG A 75 6.48 -23.97 -8.19
C ARG A 75 7.28 -24.34 -9.46
N GLY A 76 8.50 -23.81 -9.61
CA GLY A 76 9.35 -24.00 -10.79
C GLY A 76 10.75 -24.55 -10.54
N VAL A 77 11.02 -25.28 -9.43
CA VAL A 77 12.30 -25.99 -9.27
C VAL A 77 12.05 -27.44 -8.84
N THR A 78 11.67 -28.27 -9.81
CA THR A 78 11.91 -29.72 -9.78
C THR A 78 12.32 -30.14 -11.19
N ALA A 79 13.61 -30.02 -11.53
CA ALA A 79 14.23 -30.81 -12.58
C ALA A 79 15.74 -30.65 -12.49
N SER A 80 16.41 -31.64 -11.91
CA SER A 80 17.53 -32.37 -12.54
C SER A 80 18.36 -33.06 -11.46
N GLY A 81 17.75 -34.07 -10.83
CA GLY A 81 18.50 -35.22 -10.37
C GLY A 81 18.63 -36.22 -11.52
N CYS A 82 19.77 -36.91 -11.55
CA CYS A 82 20.05 -38.17 -12.26
C CYS A 82 20.55 -38.09 -13.72
N ILE A 83 21.88 -38.00 -13.86
CA ILE A 83 22.75 -38.77 -14.76
C ILE A 83 24.15 -38.67 -14.10
N GLY A 84 24.81 -39.69 -13.51
CA GLY A 84 24.98 -41.09 -13.92
C GLY A 84 25.81 -41.10 -15.20
N SER A 85 27.11 -41.43 -15.27
CA SER A 85 28.06 -42.13 -14.40
C SER A 85 29.48 -41.61 -14.66
#